data_AF-A0A7C2GNL3-F1
#
_entry.id   AF-A0A7C2GNL3-F1
#
_cell.length_a   1.000
_cell.length_b   1.000
_cell.length_c   1.000
_cell.angle_alpha   90.00
_cell.angle_beta   90.00
_cell.angle_gamma   90.00
#
_symmetry.space_group_name_H-M   'P 1'
#
loop_
_entity.id
_entity.type
_entity.pdbx_description
1 polymer ?
#
loop_
_entity_poly.entity_id
_entity_poly.type
_entity_poly.pdbx_seq_one_letter_code
_entity_poly.pdbx_strand_id
1 'polypeptide(L)'
;VRAALGGGYRYVLQEEPLGTGHALAVCRSALGPEANVLVVGGDTPLVKAETLRQLVAHHEAAGADITLITCLGGNPAGMGRILRDADGRVCGVIEEREAGPKEGRIPEWNAGVYALNLGPLWEGLANLPRAANGEYYLTHLVGWAAARGLKVESLTVFDPDEVLGINTPADLVRAESCVFARVRAALLGGRVWLVGADAVWVEPSVEVGAGTVLLPLTYLGGKTRVGPNCRVGPRAVLLDCEVGAGSRIQDAYLEGVKIEPGTRIPADSGGPAGSATGLLPV
;
A
#
# COMPACT_ATOMS: atom_id res chain seq x y z
N VAL A 1 9.60 -11.96 -4.94
CA VAL A 1 8.14 -12.21 -5.04
C VAL A 1 7.74 -13.58 -4.50
N ARG A 2 8.07 -14.71 -5.15
CA ARG A 2 7.64 -16.07 -4.72
C ARG A 2 7.99 -16.42 -3.26
N ALA A 3 9.21 -16.10 -2.83
CA ALA A 3 9.65 -16.34 -1.45
C ALA A 3 8.82 -15.55 -0.41
N ALA A 4 8.36 -14.35 -0.76
CA ALA A 4 7.56 -13.50 0.13
C ALA A 4 6.08 -13.89 0.14
N LEU A 5 5.51 -14.27 -1.01
CA LEU A 5 4.08 -14.57 -1.15
C LEU A 5 3.72 -16.05 -0.94
N GLY A 6 4.68 -16.98 -1.05
CA GLY A 6 4.47 -18.41 -0.79
C GLY A 6 3.73 -19.17 -1.90
N GLY A 7 3.22 -20.37 -1.60
CA GLY A 7 2.62 -21.26 -2.61
C GLY A 7 1.16 -20.96 -3.00
N GLY A 8 0.49 -20.04 -2.30
CA GLY A 8 -0.95 -19.77 -2.46
C GLY A 8 -1.35 -18.94 -3.68
N TYR A 9 -0.39 -18.59 -4.54
CA TYR A 9 -0.60 -17.70 -5.69
C TYR A 9 -0.20 -18.39 -7.00
N ARG A 10 -0.89 -18.03 -8.08
CA ARG A 10 -0.44 -18.35 -9.44
C ARG A 10 0.57 -17.30 -9.87
N TYR A 11 1.65 -17.75 -10.48
CA TYR A 11 2.74 -16.89 -10.93
C TYR A 11 2.94 -17.04 -12.43
N VAL A 12 3.06 -15.91 -13.11
CA VAL A 12 3.43 -15.82 -14.53
C VAL A 12 4.75 -15.05 -14.59
N LEU A 13 5.70 -15.55 -15.38
CA LEU A 13 7.00 -14.91 -15.57
C LEU A 13 6.95 -14.06 -16.84
N GLN A 14 7.29 -12.78 -16.70
CA GLN A 14 7.68 -11.93 -17.82
C GLN A 14 9.20 -12.07 -17.98
N GLU A 15 9.66 -12.84 -18.97
CA GLU A 15 11.09 -13.12 -19.18
C GLU A 15 11.89 -11.85 -19.51
N GLU A 16 11.35 -11.01 -20.39
CA GLU A 16 11.95 -9.74 -20.80
C GLU A 16 11.08 -8.56 -20.33
N PRO A 17 11.66 -7.53 -19.68
CA PRO A 17 10.93 -6.39 -19.14
C PRO A 17 10.50 -5.41 -20.25
N LEU A 18 9.64 -5.87 -21.16
CA LEU A 18 9.16 -5.10 -22.32
C LEU A 18 7.99 -4.16 -21.98
N GLY A 19 7.86 -3.72 -20.73
CA GLY A 19 6.80 -2.80 -20.29
C GLY A 19 5.55 -3.44 -19.69
N THR A 20 4.68 -2.59 -19.15
CA THR A 20 3.48 -2.97 -18.37
C THR A 20 2.37 -3.60 -19.21
N GLY A 21 2.22 -3.19 -20.47
CA GLY A 21 1.29 -3.81 -21.41
C GLY A 21 1.70 -5.26 -21.73
N HIS A 22 3.01 -5.49 -21.93
CA HIS A 22 3.56 -6.82 -22.12
C HIS A 22 3.38 -7.70 -20.87
N ALA A 23 3.57 -7.14 -19.68
CA ALA A 23 3.38 -7.86 -18.42
C ALA A 23 1.95 -8.41 -18.27
N LEU A 24 0.93 -7.64 -18.69
CA LEU A 24 -0.45 -8.13 -18.71
C LEU A 24 -0.68 -9.14 -19.86
N ALA A 25 -0.12 -8.89 -21.04
CA ALA A 25 -0.28 -9.77 -22.20
C ALA A 25 0.22 -11.20 -21.95
N VAL A 26 1.35 -11.37 -21.27
CA VAL A 26 1.88 -12.71 -20.93
C VAL A 26 0.98 -13.48 -19.96
N CYS A 27 0.06 -12.82 -19.26
CA CYS A 27 -0.88 -13.45 -18.34
C CYS A 27 -2.09 -14.10 -19.03
N ARG A 28 -2.26 -13.93 -20.35
CA ARG A 28 -3.43 -14.39 -21.11
C ARG A 28 -3.78 -15.86 -20.89
N SER A 29 -2.79 -16.75 -20.95
CA SER A 29 -3.00 -18.20 -20.75
C SER A 29 -3.44 -18.55 -19.33
N ALA A 30 -3.03 -17.76 -18.33
CA ALA A 30 -3.34 -17.98 -16.93
C ALA A 30 -4.71 -17.41 -16.52
N LEU A 31 -5.17 -16.36 -17.21
CA LEU A 31 -6.42 -15.64 -16.93
C LEU A 31 -7.62 -16.17 -17.74
N GLY A 32 -7.38 -16.55 -19.00
CA GLY A 32 -8.44 -16.94 -19.93
C GLY A 32 -8.94 -15.77 -20.80
N PRO A 33 -9.75 -16.07 -21.84
CA PRO A 33 -10.13 -15.09 -22.86
C PRO A 33 -11.13 -14.03 -22.37
N GLU A 34 -12.03 -14.33 -21.43
CA GLU A 34 -13.10 -13.42 -21.00
C GLU A 34 -12.91 -12.94 -19.54
N ALA A 35 -11.65 -12.82 -19.10
CA ALA A 35 -11.36 -12.51 -17.70
C ALA A 35 -11.64 -11.03 -17.37
N ASN A 36 -12.35 -10.78 -16.27
CA ASN A 36 -12.38 -9.49 -15.61
C ASN A 36 -11.26 -9.45 -14.56
N VAL A 37 -10.40 -8.44 -14.61
CA VAL A 37 -9.22 -8.36 -13.75
C VAL A 37 -9.08 -7.00 -13.08
N LEU A 38 -8.56 -7.04 -11.85
CA LEU A 38 -8.00 -5.89 -11.16
C LEU A 38 -6.48 -5.92 -11.32
N VAL A 39 -5.91 -4.86 -11.89
CA VAL A 39 -4.48 -4.64 -12.06
C VAL A 39 -4.01 -3.62 -11.04
N VAL A 40 -3.01 -4.00 -10.23
CA VAL A 40 -2.43 -3.15 -9.17
C VAL A 40 -0.91 -3.28 -9.21
N GLY A 41 -0.20 -2.16 -9.08
CA GLY A 41 1.26 -2.14 -8.94
C GLY A 41 1.69 -2.72 -7.59
N GLY A 42 2.69 -3.61 -7.60
CA GLY A 42 3.23 -4.20 -6.37
C GLY A 42 3.98 -3.21 -5.45
N ASP A 43 4.20 -1.99 -5.95
CA ASP A 43 4.90 -0.87 -5.34
C ASP A 43 3.95 0.22 -4.79
N THR A 44 2.63 -0.04 -4.75
CA THR A 44 1.60 0.89 -4.24
C THR A 44 1.03 0.44 -2.88
N PRO A 45 1.85 0.34 -1.81
CA PRO A 45 1.43 -0.30 -0.55
C PRO A 45 0.35 0.45 0.22
N LEU A 46 0.08 1.71 -0.15
CA LEU A 46 -0.88 2.56 0.55
C LEU A 46 -2.30 2.50 -0.01
N VAL A 47 -2.50 1.84 -1.16
CA VAL A 47 -3.83 1.75 -1.79
C VAL A 47 -4.82 1.08 -0.83
N LYS A 48 -5.98 1.71 -0.62
CA LYS A 48 -6.97 1.19 0.33
C LYS A 48 -7.81 0.11 -0.33
N ALA A 49 -8.10 -0.95 0.43
CA ALA A 49 -9.02 -2.00 -0.02
C ALA A 49 -10.40 -1.44 -0.39
N GLU A 50 -10.86 -0.39 0.30
CA GLU A 50 -12.12 0.29 0.01
C GLU A 50 -12.13 0.90 -1.39
N THR A 51 -11.07 1.62 -1.76
CA THR A 51 -10.92 2.23 -3.09
C THR A 51 -10.87 1.18 -4.19
N LEU A 52 -10.19 0.06 -3.96
CA LEU A 52 -10.18 -1.07 -4.90
C LEU A 52 -11.57 -1.68 -5.08
N ARG A 53 -12.36 -1.82 -4.01
CA ARG A 53 -13.75 -2.29 -4.09
C ARG A 53 -14.64 -1.31 -4.85
N GLN A 54 -14.48 -0.01 -4.60
CA GLN A 54 -15.22 1.03 -5.31
C GLN A 54 -14.89 1.03 -6.80
N LEU A 55 -13.62 0.83 -7.18
CA LEU A 55 -13.21 0.71 -8.57
C LEU A 55 -13.91 -0.46 -9.28
N VAL A 56 -13.89 -1.65 -8.66
CA VAL A 56 -14.54 -2.84 -9.22
C VAL A 56 -16.05 -2.64 -9.31
N ALA A 57 -16.69 -2.13 -8.25
CA ALA A 57 -18.13 -1.87 -8.25
C ALA A 57 -18.54 -0.86 -9.33
N HIS A 58 -17.77 0.22 -9.52
CA HIS A 58 -18.01 1.20 -10.58
C HIS A 58 -17.85 0.59 -11.97
N HIS A 59 -16.80 -0.20 -12.17
CA HIS A 59 -16.52 -0.91 -13.42
C HIS A 59 -17.68 -1.83 -13.83
N GLU A 60 -18.14 -2.65 -12.90
CA GLU A 60 -19.26 -3.58 -13.12
C GLU A 60 -20.58 -2.85 -13.33
N ALA A 61 -20.90 -1.86 -12.49
CA ALA A 61 -22.15 -1.10 -12.60
C ALA A 61 -22.23 -0.30 -13.91
N ALA A 62 -21.10 0.19 -14.40
CA ALA A 62 -21.02 0.88 -15.69
C ALA A 62 -21.02 -0.10 -16.87
N GLY A 63 -20.71 -1.39 -16.68
CA GLY A 63 -20.39 -2.29 -17.79
C GLY A 63 -19.24 -1.75 -18.63
N ALA A 64 -18.20 -1.22 -17.97
CA ALA A 64 -17.06 -0.62 -18.62
C ALA A 64 -16.08 -1.69 -19.15
N ASP A 65 -15.34 -1.36 -20.21
CA ASP A 65 -14.24 -2.19 -20.69
C ASP A 65 -12.95 -1.88 -19.91
N ILE A 66 -12.74 -0.60 -19.61
CA ILE A 66 -11.64 -0.11 -18.78
C ILE A 66 -12.21 0.82 -17.71
N THR A 67 -11.81 0.62 -16.46
CA THR A 67 -11.95 1.63 -15.42
C THR A 67 -10.60 1.84 -14.75
N LEU A 68 -10.09 3.07 -14.74
CA LEU A 68 -8.80 3.39 -14.10
C LEU A 68 -8.96 4.33 -12.92
N ILE A 69 -8.10 4.17 -11.91
CA ILE A 69 -7.99 5.18 -10.86
C ILE A 69 -7.20 6.37 -11.40
N THR A 70 -7.77 7.56 -11.25
CA THR A 70 -7.08 8.82 -11.52
C THR A 70 -6.88 9.56 -10.22
N CYS A 71 -5.85 10.39 -10.13
CA CYS A 71 -5.60 11.22 -8.96
C CYS A 71 -5.55 12.69 -9.37
N LEU A 72 -6.26 13.52 -8.59
CA LEU A 72 -6.21 14.96 -8.70
C LEU A 72 -5.59 15.53 -7.41
N GLY A 73 -4.29 15.81 -7.46
CA GLY A 73 -3.54 16.33 -6.31
C GLY A 73 -2.07 15.90 -6.32
N GLY A 74 -1.28 16.49 -5.44
CA GLY A 74 0.15 16.20 -5.34
C GLY A 74 0.99 16.70 -6.53
N ASN A 75 2.22 16.19 -6.63
CA ASN A 75 3.11 16.48 -7.75
C ASN A 75 3.01 15.32 -8.76
N PRO A 76 2.53 15.55 -9.99
CA PRO A 76 2.36 14.49 -10.99
C PRO A 76 3.68 14.09 -11.67
N ALA A 77 4.83 14.62 -11.22
CA ALA A 77 6.13 14.25 -11.77
C ALA A 77 6.31 12.72 -11.83
N GLY A 78 6.71 12.22 -12.99
CA GLY A 78 6.89 10.80 -13.32
C GLY A 78 5.63 10.07 -13.79
N MET A 79 4.44 10.66 -13.65
CA MET A 79 3.16 9.95 -13.83
C MET A 79 2.53 10.19 -15.22
N GLY A 80 1.74 9.25 -15.73
CA GLY A 80 0.94 9.46 -16.94
C GLY A 80 -0.16 10.52 -16.71
N ARG A 81 -0.41 11.40 -17.68
CA ARG A 81 -1.44 12.44 -17.63
C ARG A 81 -2.74 11.94 -18.24
N ILE A 82 -3.87 12.24 -17.60
CA ILE A 82 -5.18 11.84 -18.09
C ILE A 82 -5.65 12.80 -19.18
N LEU A 83 -5.93 12.26 -20.37
CA LEU A 83 -6.51 13.03 -21.46
C LEU A 83 -8.03 12.88 -21.41
N ARG A 84 -8.73 14.01 -21.41
CA ARG A 84 -10.19 14.05 -21.48
C ARG A 84 -10.67 14.78 -22.74
N ASP A 85 -11.77 14.31 -23.31
CA ASP A 85 -12.45 14.98 -24.42
C ASP A 85 -13.31 16.17 -23.93
N ALA A 86 -14.01 16.83 -24.86
CA ALA A 86 -14.86 17.98 -24.56
C ALA A 86 -16.06 17.64 -23.64
N ASP A 87 -16.48 16.38 -23.59
CA ASP A 87 -17.55 15.89 -22.72
C ASP A 87 -17.01 15.40 -21.37
N GLY A 88 -15.70 15.52 -21.14
CA GLY A 88 -15.03 15.08 -19.92
C GLY A 88 -14.75 13.59 -19.86
N ARG A 89 -14.94 12.83 -20.94
CA ARG A 89 -14.65 11.38 -20.96
C ARG A 89 -13.15 11.15 -21.14
N VAL A 90 -12.63 10.10 -20.52
CA VAL A 90 -11.23 9.70 -20.69
C VAL A 90 -11.03 9.21 -22.11
N CYS A 91 -10.16 9.87 -22.87
CA CYS A 91 -9.84 9.51 -24.25
C CYS A 91 -8.42 8.94 -24.40
N GLY A 92 -7.63 8.95 -23.34
CA GLY A 92 -6.29 8.36 -23.33
C GLY A 92 -5.50 8.71 -22.08
N VAL A 93 -4.31 8.12 -22.00
CA VAL A 93 -3.30 8.47 -20.99
C VAL A 93 -1.98 8.67 -21.75
N ILE A 94 -1.30 9.79 -21.47
CA ILE A 94 0.00 10.09 -22.06
C ILE A 94 1.09 10.02 -20.98
N GLU A 95 2.10 9.18 -21.19
CA GLU A 95 3.22 9.08 -20.25
C GLU A 95 3.99 10.40 -20.18
N GLU A 96 4.57 10.72 -19.03
CA GLU A 96 5.31 11.99 -18.86
C GLU A 96 6.45 12.13 -19.88
N ARG A 97 7.11 11.02 -20.23
CA ARG A 97 8.19 10.99 -21.24
C ARG A 97 7.70 11.29 -22.65
N GLU A 98 6.42 11.08 -22.92
CA GLU A 98 5.77 11.33 -24.20
C GLU A 98 5.01 12.68 -24.20
N ALA A 99 4.81 13.27 -23.03
CA ALA A 99 4.03 14.49 -22.84
C ALA A 99 4.76 15.74 -23.36
N GLY A 100 4.06 16.54 -24.17
CA GLY A 100 4.51 17.86 -24.56
C GLY A 100 4.27 18.92 -23.47
N PRO A 101 4.65 20.18 -23.72
CA PRO A 101 4.49 21.27 -22.75
C PRO A 101 3.02 21.55 -22.35
N LYS A 102 2.05 21.17 -23.19
CA LYS A 102 0.63 21.34 -22.89
C LYS A 102 0.13 20.21 -21.99
N GLU A 103 0.42 18.98 -22.37
CA GLU A 103 0.03 17.77 -21.64
C GLU A 103 0.68 17.74 -20.25
N GLY A 104 1.95 18.15 -20.15
CA GLY A 104 2.68 18.20 -18.87
C GLY A 104 2.04 19.10 -17.80
N ARG A 105 1.16 20.03 -18.19
CA ARG A 105 0.41 20.92 -17.27
C ARG A 105 -0.89 20.33 -16.77
N ILE A 106 -1.32 19.18 -17.30
CA ILE A 106 -2.53 18.50 -16.83
C ILE A 106 -2.29 18.06 -15.38
N PRO A 107 -3.17 18.45 -14.43
CA PRO A 107 -2.98 18.13 -13.01
C PRO A 107 -3.50 16.73 -12.65
N GLU A 108 -4.37 16.15 -13.48
CA GLU A 108 -4.91 14.81 -13.27
C GLU A 108 -3.96 13.76 -13.85
N TRP A 109 -3.59 12.79 -13.01
CA TRP A 109 -2.63 11.76 -13.36
C TRP A 109 -3.13 10.35 -13.09
N ASN A 110 -2.54 9.40 -13.80
CA ASN A 110 -2.87 7.98 -13.76
C ASN A 110 -2.23 7.29 -12.55
N ALA A 111 -3.04 6.69 -11.68
CA ALA A 111 -2.57 5.96 -10.51
C ALA A 111 -2.00 4.57 -10.83
N GLY A 112 -2.12 4.09 -12.07
CA GLY A 112 -1.61 2.77 -12.45
C GLY A 112 -2.44 1.59 -11.90
N VAL A 113 -3.69 1.86 -11.48
CA VAL A 113 -4.63 0.85 -10.99
C VAL A 113 -5.85 0.78 -11.92
N TYR A 114 -6.20 -0.43 -12.37
CA TYR A 114 -7.22 -0.64 -13.39
C TYR A 114 -8.14 -1.81 -13.06
N ALA A 115 -9.44 -1.68 -13.33
CA ALA A 115 -10.35 -2.78 -13.55
C ALA A 115 -10.58 -2.93 -15.06
N LEU A 116 -10.42 -4.14 -15.60
CA LEU A 116 -10.40 -4.41 -17.03
C LEU A 116 -11.29 -5.60 -17.36
N ASN A 117 -12.15 -5.45 -18.37
CA ASN A 117 -12.79 -6.55 -19.07
C ASN A 117 -11.90 -6.98 -20.23
N LEU A 118 -11.16 -8.08 -20.08
CA LEU A 118 -10.09 -8.42 -21.02
C LEU A 118 -10.58 -8.97 -22.37
N GLY A 119 -11.82 -9.48 -22.46
CA GLY A 119 -12.40 -10.02 -23.69
C GLY A 119 -12.13 -9.14 -24.92
N PRO A 120 -12.66 -7.89 -24.95
CA PRO A 120 -12.42 -6.96 -26.04
C PRO A 120 -11.00 -6.35 -26.06
N LEU A 121 -10.25 -6.44 -24.96
CA LEU A 121 -8.94 -5.78 -24.82
C LEU A 121 -7.74 -6.63 -25.26
N TRP A 122 -7.91 -7.93 -25.44
CA TRP A 122 -6.81 -8.79 -25.92
C TRP A 122 -6.26 -8.39 -27.28
N GLU A 123 -7.13 -7.92 -28.19
CA GLU A 123 -6.68 -7.38 -29.48
C GLU A 123 -5.81 -6.14 -29.28
N GLY A 124 -6.22 -5.25 -28.37
CA GLY A 124 -5.47 -4.04 -28.05
C GLY A 124 -4.11 -4.35 -27.45
N LEU A 125 -4.07 -5.24 -26.47
CA LEU A 125 -2.82 -5.70 -25.84
C LEU A 125 -1.84 -6.32 -26.85
N ALA A 126 -2.34 -7.06 -27.84
CA ALA A 126 -1.51 -7.66 -28.89
C ALA A 126 -0.95 -6.65 -29.89
N ASN A 127 -1.56 -5.47 -30.02
CA ASN A 127 -1.23 -4.44 -31.01
C ASN A 127 -0.78 -3.12 -30.38
N LEU A 128 -0.37 -3.12 -29.11
CA LEU A 128 0.16 -1.92 -28.47
C LEU A 128 1.41 -1.43 -29.24
N PRO A 129 1.51 -0.12 -29.50
CA PRO A 129 2.73 0.43 -30.08
C PRO A 129 3.88 0.33 -29.08
N ARG A 130 5.11 0.26 -29.60
CA ARG A 130 6.29 0.46 -28.76
C ARG A 130 6.50 1.95 -28.53
N ALA A 131 6.74 2.32 -27.29
CA ALA A 131 7.22 3.65 -26.94
C ALA A 131 8.69 3.83 -27.40
N ALA A 132 9.20 5.05 -27.31
CA ALA A 132 10.56 5.40 -27.76
C ALA A 132 11.68 4.61 -27.04
N ASN A 133 11.43 4.13 -25.82
CA ASN A 133 12.34 3.26 -25.06
C ASN A 133 12.18 1.77 -25.40
N GLY A 134 11.29 1.41 -26.34
CA GLY A 134 11.04 0.04 -26.76
C GLY A 134 10.02 -0.74 -25.91
N GLU A 135 9.44 -0.12 -24.88
CA GLU A 135 8.45 -0.74 -24.00
C GLU A 135 7.02 -0.63 -24.56
N TYR A 136 6.16 -1.58 -24.19
CA TYR A 136 4.72 -1.53 -24.41
C TYR A 136 4.02 -1.04 -23.14
N TYR A 137 3.43 0.14 -23.18
CA TYR A 137 2.75 0.71 -22.01
C TYR A 137 1.28 0.31 -21.96
N LEU A 138 0.83 -0.15 -20.78
CA LEU A 138 -0.58 -0.44 -20.54
C LEU A 138 -1.46 0.81 -20.72
N THR A 139 -0.92 2.01 -20.49
CA THR A 139 -1.62 3.29 -20.71
C THR A 139 -2.05 3.52 -22.15
N HIS A 140 -1.28 3.03 -23.13
CA HIS A 140 -1.66 3.10 -24.54
C HIS A 140 -2.94 2.29 -24.84
N LEU A 141 -3.27 1.28 -24.02
CA LEU A 141 -4.52 0.52 -24.16
C LEU A 141 -5.75 1.40 -23.93
N VAL A 142 -5.65 2.42 -23.07
CA VAL A 142 -6.75 3.34 -22.77
C VAL A 142 -7.13 4.14 -24.02
N GLY A 143 -6.13 4.71 -24.70
CA GLY A 143 -6.36 5.44 -25.96
C GLY A 143 -6.83 4.51 -27.09
N TRP A 144 -6.27 3.30 -27.17
CA TRP A 144 -6.70 2.28 -28.14
C TRP A 144 -8.18 1.91 -27.97
N ALA A 145 -8.63 1.72 -26.73
CA ALA A 145 -10.00 1.37 -26.39
C ALA A 145 -10.96 2.52 -26.69
N ALA A 146 -10.63 3.74 -26.23
CA ALA A 146 -11.44 4.93 -26.48
C ALA A 146 -11.64 5.20 -27.98
N ALA A 147 -10.58 5.07 -28.79
CA ALA A 147 -10.65 5.25 -30.25
C ALA A 147 -11.55 4.23 -30.97
N ARG A 148 -11.85 3.09 -30.33
CA ARG A 148 -12.74 2.04 -30.85
C ARG A 148 -14.15 2.09 -30.27
N GLY A 149 -14.46 3.11 -29.47
CA GLY A 149 -15.76 3.25 -28.82
C GLY A 149 -16.00 2.24 -27.69
N LEU A 150 -14.94 1.59 -27.19
CA LEU A 150 -15.03 0.81 -25.95
C LEU A 150 -15.25 1.75 -24.77
N LYS A 151 -15.93 1.25 -23.74
CA LYS A 151 -16.34 2.06 -22.60
C LYS A 151 -15.19 2.25 -21.61
N VAL A 152 -14.68 3.48 -21.53
CA VAL A 152 -13.61 3.88 -20.61
C VAL A 152 -14.17 4.78 -19.52
N GLU A 153 -14.05 4.33 -18.28
CA GLU A 153 -14.48 5.03 -17.07
C GLU A 153 -13.28 5.40 -16.19
N SER A 154 -13.45 6.34 -15.27
CA SER A 154 -12.43 6.67 -14.26
C SER A 154 -13.05 6.78 -12.86
N LEU A 155 -12.28 6.41 -11.84
CA LEU A 155 -12.56 6.69 -10.45
C LEU A 155 -11.49 7.66 -9.92
N THR A 156 -11.88 8.89 -9.62
CA THR A 156 -10.93 9.92 -9.16
C THR A 156 -10.75 9.86 -7.64
N VAL A 157 -9.49 9.80 -7.21
CA VAL A 157 -9.07 9.98 -5.82
C VAL A 157 -8.41 11.35 -5.63
N PHE A 158 -8.47 11.84 -4.40
CA PHE A 158 -7.93 13.17 -4.02
C PHE A 158 -6.79 13.08 -3.00
N ASP A 159 -6.49 11.87 -2.52
CA ASP A 159 -5.38 11.58 -1.61
C ASP A 159 -4.22 11.00 -2.44
N PRO A 160 -3.21 11.81 -2.84
CA PRO A 160 -2.10 11.32 -3.63
C PRO A 160 -1.26 10.29 -2.89
N ASP A 161 -1.18 10.35 -1.55
CA ASP A 161 -0.43 9.37 -0.75
C ASP A 161 -1.04 7.98 -0.86
N GLU A 162 -2.34 7.87 -1.07
CA GLU A 162 -3.01 6.58 -1.20
C GLU A 162 -2.55 5.80 -2.44
N VAL A 163 -2.27 6.50 -3.54
CA VAL A 163 -2.08 5.88 -4.85
C VAL A 163 -0.69 6.10 -5.44
N LEU A 164 0.19 6.79 -4.72
CA LEU A 164 1.58 6.98 -5.12
C LEU A 164 2.36 5.65 -5.03
N GLY A 165 3.01 5.27 -6.14
CA GLY A 165 3.96 4.15 -6.18
C GLY A 165 5.34 4.53 -5.64
N ILE A 166 6.04 3.57 -5.04
CA ILE A 166 7.38 3.76 -4.48
C ILE A 166 8.44 3.58 -5.59
N ASN A 167 9.04 4.69 -6.02
CA ASN A 167 10.08 4.69 -7.05
C ASN A 167 11.46 5.10 -6.52
N THR A 168 11.49 5.85 -5.41
CA THR A 168 12.71 6.37 -4.80
C THR A 168 12.76 6.05 -3.30
N PRO A 169 13.95 6.10 -2.67
CA PRO A 169 14.04 6.01 -1.21
C PRO A 169 13.23 7.07 -0.47
N ALA A 170 13.05 8.26 -1.06
CA ALA A 170 12.22 9.31 -0.49
C ALA A 170 10.73 8.91 -0.48
N ASP A 171 10.25 8.23 -1.52
CA ASP A 171 8.89 7.71 -1.58
C ASP A 171 8.68 6.63 -0.52
N LEU A 172 9.68 5.79 -0.25
CA LEU A 172 9.60 4.76 0.79
C LEU A 172 9.45 5.37 2.20
N VAL A 173 10.23 6.40 2.52
CA VAL A 173 10.13 7.13 3.81
C VAL A 173 8.76 7.80 3.96
N ARG A 174 8.25 8.39 2.87
CA ARG A 174 6.91 8.97 2.84
C ARG A 174 5.85 7.90 3.08
N ALA A 175 5.95 6.75 2.40
CA ALA A 175 5.02 5.65 2.54
C ALA A 175 4.99 5.09 3.97
N GLU A 176 6.18 4.89 4.56
CA GLU A 176 6.33 4.48 5.96
C GLU A 176 5.63 5.46 6.91
N SER A 177 5.82 6.76 6.71
CA SER A 177 5.16 7.80 7.52
C SER A 177 3.63 7.70 7.46
N CYS A 178 3.07 7.44 6.28
CA CYS A 178 1.63 7.23 6.10
C CYS A 178 1.15 5.94 6.78
N VAL A 179 1.92 4.84 6.70
CA VAL A 179 1.60 3.59 7.40
C VAL A 179 1.53 3.82 8.92
N PHE A 180 2.55 4.45 9.50
CA PHE A 180 2.56 4.75 10.93
C PHE A 180 1.45 5.73 11.33
N ALA A 181 1.09 6.70 10.49
CA ALA A 181 -0.06 7.56 10.74
C ALA A 181 -1.37 6.76 10.83
N ARG A 182 -1.58 5.77 9.95
CA ARG A 182 -2.74 4.87 9.99
C ARG A 182 -2.74 4.01 11.27
N VAL A 183 -1.59 3.48 11.67
CA VAL A 183 -1.46 2.72 12.92
C VAL A 183 -1.80 3.59 14.13
N ARG A 184 -1.28 4.82 14.20
CA ARG A 184 -1.61 5.77 15.29
C ARG A 184 -3.11 6.05 15.35
N ALA A 185 -3.75 6.31 14.21
CA ALA A 185 -5.19 6.53 14.14
C ALA A 185 -5.98 5.31 14.64
N ALA A 186 -5.58 4.10 14.25
CA ALA A 186 -6.21 2.85 14.70
C ALA A 186 -6.04 2.64 16.22
N LEU A 187 -4.86 2.89 16.77
CA LEU A 187 -4.58 2.79 18.21
C LEU A 187 -5.45 3.77 19.03
N LEU A 188 -5.53 5.03 18.59
CA LEU A 188 -6.37 6.05 19.24
C LEU A 188 -7.85 5.65 19.21
N GLY A 189 -8.34 5.17 18.05
CA GLY A 189 -9.69 4.62 17.91
C GLY A 189 -9.94 3.38 18.80
N GLY A 190 -8.90 2.58 19.04
CA GLY A 190 -8.89 1.44 19.96
C GLY A 190 -8.81 1.78 21.44
N ARG A 191 -8.86 3.07 21.82
CA ARG A 191 -8.71 3.57 23.20
C ARG A 191 -7.31 3.33 23.78
N VAL A 192 -6.28 3.35 22.94
CA VAL A 192 -4.88 3.40 23.38
C VAL A 192 -4.44 4.86 23.38
N TRP A 193 -3.78 5.30 24.46
CA TRP A 193 -3.31 6.66 24.59
C TRP A 193 -1.84 6.77 24.16
N LEU A 194 -1.52 7.75 23.31
CA LEU A 194 -0.17 8.02 22.84
C LEU A 194 0.31 9.35 23.41
N VAL A 195 1.34 9.33 24.24
CA VAL A 195 2.00 10.55 24.72
C VAL A 195 3.14 10.88 23.77
N GLY A 196 3.09 12.07 23.16
CA GLY A 196 4.08 12.46 22.14
C GLY A 196 4.05 11.51 20.95
N ALA A 197 2.91 11.44 20.26
CA ALA A 197 2.60 10.39 19.27
C ALA A 197 3.64 10.25 18.14
N ASP A 198 4.32 11.33 17.76
CA ASP A 198 5.39 11.30 16.75
C ASP A 198 6.68 10.61 17.25
N ALA A 199 6.80 10.41 18.57
CA ALA A 199 7.89 9.68 19.21
C ALA A 199 7.48 8.26 19.65
N VAL A 200 6.36 7.74 19.14
CA VAL A 200 5.90 6.36 19.38
C VAL A 200 5.74 5.64 18.06
N TRP A 201 6.48 4.54 17.91
CA TRP A 201 6.48 3.70 16.72
C TRP A 201 5.87 2.34 17.05
N VAL A 202 4.85 1.96 16.30
CA VAL A 202 4.17 0.68 16.45
C VAL A 202 4.02 0.09 15.05
N GLU A 203 4.60 -1.08 14.82
CA GLU A 203 4.47 -1.76 13.54
C GLU A 203 3.02 -2.22 13.29
N PRO A 204 2.56 -2.29 12.03
CA PRO A 204 1.18 -2.66 11.71
C PRO A 204 0.72 -4.03 12.25
N SER A 205 1.63 -4.95 12.51
CA SER A 205 1.34 -6.29 13.06
C SER A 205 1.14 -6.33 14.57
N VAL A 206 1.48 -5.25 15.28
CA VAL A 206 1.42 -5.20 16.75
C VAL A 206 0.00 -4.95 17.21
N GLU A 207 -0.41 -5.67 18.26
CA GLU A 207 -1.69 -5.48 18.91
C GLU A 207 -1.52 -4.83 20.28
N VAL A 208 -2.35 -3.83 20.58
CA VAL A 208 -2.32 -3.09 21.85
C VAL A 208 -3.73 -2.99 22.43
N GLY A 209 -3.90 -3.49 23.65
CA GLY A 209 -5.17 -3.51 24.36
C GLY A 209 -5.64 -2.14 24.83
N ALA A 210 -6.96 -1.94 24.89
CA ALA A 210 -7.59 -0.70 25.33
C ALA A 210 -7.15 -0.27 26.74
N GLY A 211 -7.11 1.04 26.97
CA GLY A 211 -6.67 1.65 28.24
C GLY A 211 -5.16 1.69 28.42
N THR A 212 -4.39 1.12 27.50
CA THR A 212 -2.92 1.17 27.53
C THR A 212 -2.41 2.57 27.15
N VAL A 213 -1.35 3.00 27.84
CA VAL A 213 -0.64 4.25 27.57
C VAL A 213 0.74 3.94 27.01
N LEU A 214 1.04 4.44 25.81
CA LEU A 214 2.38 4.40 25.22
C LEU A 214 3.05 5.76 25.41
N LEU A 215 4.27 5.74 25.93
CA LEU A 215 5.06 6.92 26.27
C LEU A 215 6.15 7.17 25.20
N PRO A 216 6.71 8.40 25.11
CA PRO A 216 7.68 8.75 24.07
C PRO A 216 8.90 7.82 24.04
N LEU A 217 9.51 7.71 22.86
CA LEU A 217 10.66 6.85 22.58
C LEU A 217 10.33 5.35 22.77
N THR A 218 9.10 4.96 22.43
CA THR A 218 8.68 3.56 22.46
C THR A 218 8.60 3.01 21.04
N TYR A 219 9.21 1.85 20.81
CA TYR A 219 9.08 1.08 19.58
C TYR A 219 8.54 -0.32 19.89
N LEU A 220 7.45 -0.69 19.24
CA LEU A 220 6.84 -2.01 19.30
C LEU A 220 6.87 -2.64 17.90
N GLY A 221 7.48 -3.82 17.77
CA GLY A 221 7.64 -4.49 16.47
C GLY A 221 7.39 -6.00 16.50
N GLY A 222 7.38 -6.59 15.31
CA GLY A 222 7.15 -8.01 15.09
C GLY A 222 5.75 -8.46 15.50
N LYS A 223 5.66 -9.59 16.20
CA LYS A 223 4.43 -10.21 16.71
C LYS A 223 4.07 -9.73 18.12
N THR A 224 4.57 -8.56 18.52
CA THR A 224 4.34 -8.03 19.86
C THR A 224 2.84 -7.85 20.15
N ARG A 225 2.40 -8.28 21.33
CA ARG A 225 1.03 -8.14 21.84
C ARG A 225 1.08 -7.52 23.21
N VAL A 226 0.44 -6.37 23.38
CA VAL A 226 0.33 -5.67 24.66
C VAL A 226 -1.10 -5.76 25.18
N GLY A 227 -1.26 -6.32 26.37
CA GLY A 227 -2.56 -6.42 27.05
C GLY A 227 -3.17 -5.05 27.38
N PRO A 228 -4.42 -5.02 27.87
CA PRO A 228 -5.11 -3.79 28.24
C PRO A 228 -4.52 -3.16 29.52
N ASN A 229 -4.76 -1.86 29.68
CA ASN A 229 -4.39 -1.07 30.87
C ASN A 229 -2.89 -1.09 31.22
N CYS A 230 -2.02 -1.32 30.23
CA CYS A 230 -0.58 -1.28 30.42
C CYS A 230 -0.05 0.16 30.37
N ARG A 231 1.19 0.35 30.81
CA ARG A 231 1.96 1.58 30.58
C ARG A 231 3.33 1.22 30.07
N VAL A 232 3.60 1.50 28.80
CA VAL A 232 4.85 1.11 28.12
C VAL A 232 5.63 2.36 27.72
N GLY A 233 6.93 2.33 28.01
CA GLY A 233 7.84 3.46 27.87
C GLY A 233 7.97 4.33 29.13
N PRO A 234 8.67 5.47 29.02
CA PRO A 234 9.45 5.88 27.84
C PRO A 234 10.64 4.95 27.57
N ARG A 235 11.28 5.10 26.40
CA ARG A 235 12.51 4.39 26.02
C ARG A 235 12.37 2.86 26.10
N ALA A 236 11.31 2.33 25.49
CA ALA A 236 11.03 0.90 25.48
C ALA A 236 11.05 0.34 24.05
N VAL A 237 11.79 -0.74 23.83
CA VAL A 237 11.85 -1.49 22.57
C VAL A 237 11.35 -2.90 22.84
N LEU A 238 10.23 -3.30 22.24
CA LEU A 238 9.64 -4.62 22.40
C LEU A 238 9.51 -5.29 21.02
N LEU A 239 10.16 -6.44 20.86
CA LEU A 239 10.16 -7.23 19.64
C LEU A 239 9.63 -8.63 19.92
N ASP A 240 8.60 -9.06 19.20
CA ASP A 240 8.00 -10.40 19.36
C ASP A 240 7.64 -10.75 20.84
N CYS A 241 7.16 -9.76 21.60
CA CYS A 241 6.85 -9.94 23.03
C CYS A 241 5.35 -10.18 23.31
N GLU A 242 5.03 -10.89 24.39
CA GLU A 242 3.68 -10.95 24.95
C GLU A 242 3.63 -10.23 26.30
N VAL A 243 2.93 -9.10 26.39
CA VAL A 243 2.82 -8.31 27.63
C VAL A 243 1.45 -8.50 28.27
N GLY A 244 1.42 -9.07 29.46
CA GLY A 244 0.20 -9.24 30.26
C GLY A 244 -0.47 -7.92 30.64
N ALA A 245 -1.77 -7.97 30.93
CA ALA A 245 -2.57 -6.80 31.27
C ALA A 245 -2.05 -6.07 32.53
N GLY A 246 -2.19 -4.74 32.57
CA GLY A 246 -1.82 -3.93 33.73
C GLY A 246 -0.31 -3.76 33.96
N SER A 247 0.53 -4.29 33.07
CA SER A 247 1.99 -4.26 33.22
C SER A 247 2.57 -2.87 32.94
N ARG A 248 3.71 -2.59 33.57
CA ARG A 248 4.44 -1.32 33.45
C ARG A 248 5.86 -1.59 33.01
N ILE A 249 6.22 -1.08 31.84
CA ILE A 249 7.54 -1.31 31.23
C ILE A 249 8.12 0.04 30.91
N GLN A 250 9.33 0.31 31.39
CA GLN A 250 10.03 1.56 31.14
C GLN A 250 11.51 1.23 30.94
N ASP A 251 12.20 1.97 30.05
CA ASP A 251 13.66 1.91 29.94
C ASP A 251 14.21 0.49 29.66
N ALA A 252 13.62 -0.21 28.68
CA ALA A 252 13.87 -1.63 28.43
C ALA A 252 14.02 -1.95 26.94
N TYR A 253 14.87 -2.93 26.62
CA TYR A 253 14.90 -3.64 25.35
C TYR A 253 14.55 -5.10 25.60
N LEU A 254 13.47 -5.60 25.01
CA LEU A 254 12.96 -6.95 25.21
C LEU A 254 12.66 -7.61 23.86
N GLU A 255 13.06 -8.87 23.72
CA GLU A 255 12.89 -9.64 22.48
C GLU A 255 12.46 -11.08 22.78
N GLY A 256 11.34 -11.51 22.19
CA GLY A 256 10.83 -12.89 22.35
C GLY A 256 10.36 -13.25 23.77
N VAL A 257 10.13 -12.25 24.63
CA VAL A 257 9.78 -12.45 26.05
C VAL A 257 8.28 -12.42 26.27
N LYS A 258 7.82 -13.32 27.16
CA LYS A 258 6.48 -13.29 27.76
C LYS A 258 6.55 -12.67 29.15
N ILE A 259 5.72 -11.66 29.39
CA ILE A 259 5.65 -10.88 30.63
C ILE A 259 4.29 -11.14 31.26
N GLU A 260 4.29 -11.60 32.51
CA GLU A 260 3.06 -11.89 33.25
C GLU A 260 2.23 -10.61 33.51
N PRO A 261 0.92 -10.75 33.75
CA PRO A 261 0.06 -9.61 34.09
C PRO A 261 0.54 -8.88 35.36
N GLY A 262 0.48 -7.55 35.34
CA GLY A 262 0.84 -6.69 36.46
C GLY A 262 2.34 -6.54 36.72
N THR A 263 3.20 -7.17 35.91
CA THR A 263 4.66 -7.05 36.05
C THR A 263 5.13 -5.61 35.90
N ARG A 264 6.15 -5.22 36.68
CA ARG A 264 6.81 -3.92 36.61
C ARG A 264 8.27 -4.10 36.24
N ILE A 265 8.68 -3.47 35.14
CA ILE A 265 10.07 -3.39 34.67
C ILE A 265 10.48 -1.92 34.79
N PRO A 266 11.24 -1.54 35.85
CA PRO A 266 11.68 -0.17 36.07
C PRO A 266 12.93 0.17 35.26
N ALA A 267 13.26 1.47 35.22
CA ALA A 267 14.51 1.95 34.66
C ALA A 267 15.72 1.32 35.36
N ASP A 268 16.63 0.75 34.56
CA ASP A 268 17.87 0.08 34.95
C ASP A 268 17.75 -1.37 35.49
N SER A 269 16.72 -2.12 35.06
CA SER A 269 16.86 -3.58 35.05
C SER A 269 17.71 -3.98 33.83
N GLY A 270 19.03 -3.95 33.98
CA GLY A 270 19.97 -4.54 33.03
C GLY A 270 19.65 -6.02 32.78
N GLY A 271 18.77 -6.29 31.80
CA GLY A 271 18.51 -7.62 31.30
C GLY A 271 19.59 -7.98 30.29
N PRO A 272 20.31 -9.10 30.46
CA PRO A 272 21.33 -9.50 29.51
C PRO A 272 20.64 -9.87 28.19
N ALA A 273 21.30 -9.59 27.07
CA ALA A 273 21.05 -10.30 25.83
C ALA A 273 21.22 -11.81 26.12
N GLY A 274 20.11 -12.51 26.33
CA GLY A 274 20.08 -13.94 26.66
C GLY A 274 20.07 -14.25 28.16
N SER A 275 18.87 -14.33 28.74
CA SER A 275 18.39 -15.45 29.58
C SER A 275 17.13 -15.03 30.32
N ALA A 276 16.00 -15.63 29.95
CA ALA A 276 14.80 -15.62 30.76
C ALA A 276 15.05 -16.51 31.99
N THR A 277 15.56 -15.91 33.06
CA THR A 277 15.59 -16.55 34.38
C THR A 277 15.22 -15.53 35.45
N GLY A 278 13.99 -15.64 35.93
CA GLY A 278 13.56 -15.28 37.28
C GLY A 278 13.76 -13.84 37.72
N LEU A 279 12.70 -13.03 37.63
CA LEU A 279 12.44 -12.01 38.64
C LEU A 279 11.15 -12.36 39.37
N LEU A 280 11.38 -12.79 40.62
CA LEU A 280 10.45 -13.30 41.62
C LEU A 280 9.43 -12.24 42.07
N PRO A 281 8.30 -12.67 42.66
CA PRO A 281 7.27 -11.79 43.20
C PRO A 281 7.76 -11.13 44.50
N VAL A 282 7.35 -9.88 44.68
CA VAL A 282 7.05 -9.31 46.01
C VAL A 282 5.66 -8.69 45.93
#